data_AF-A0A952C523-F1
#
_entry.id   AF-A0A952C523-F1
#
_cell.length_a   1.000
_cell.length_b   1.000
_cell.length_c   1.000
_cell.angle_alpha   90.00
_cell.angle_beta   90.00
_cell.angle_gamma   90.00
#
_symmetry.space_group_name_H-M   'P 1'
#
loop_
_entity.id
_entity.type
_entity.pdbx_description
1 polymer ?
#
loop_
_entity_poly.entity_id
_entity_poly.type
_entity_poly.pdbx_seq_one_letter_code
_entity_poly.pdbx_strand_id
1 'polypeptide(L)'
;MKIGAELARVTVGIDRLYRRNQTGNSVLDQEGLIPVSVAAVDGAPLNDWIDATRALDQLQEQLPDVSAAPRRTYVGEMIDSLRTLVLGFRGKAVSYAERIERGLRLPATPVSPDVLATYQETIAAQLQAMGYSGADLGAEIMRWEQEHRVPETEVLPALKRLLAEARTRTATALFAPPEDTLEPVGVRNVPFAAYCDYPGRKLILNL
;
A
#
# COMPACT_ATOMS: atom_id res chain seq x y z
N MET A 1 19.80 22.11 -0.42
CA MET A 1 19.55 21.00 -1.38
C MET A 1 18.06 21.02 -1.74
N LYS A 2 17.55 20.27 -2.73
CA LYS A 2 16.10 20.25 -2.99
C LYS A 2 15.43 19.50 -1.81
N ILE A 3 14.54 20.15 -1.05
CA ILE A 3 13.83 19.61 0.13
C ILE A 3 13.31 18.17 -0.01
N GLY A 4 12.89 17.77 -1.23
CA GLY A 4 12.42 16.39 -1.48
C GLY A 4 13.53 15.33 -1.38
N ALA A 5 14.76 15.67 -1.74
CA ALA A 5 15.91 14.78 -1.54
C ALA A 5 16.23 14.66 -0.05
N GLU A 6 16.15 15.75 0.71
CA GLU A 6 16.37 15.72 2.17
C GLU A 6 15.27 14.91 2.87
N LEU A 7 14.01 15.09 2.49
CA LEU A 7 12.89 14.26 2.96
C LEU A 7 13.16 12.78 2.69
N ALA A 8 13.56 12.41 1.46
CA ALA A 8 13.87 11.01 1.14
C ALA A 8 14.99 10.44 2.02
N ARG A 9 16.06 11.22 2.26
CA ARG A 9 17.14 10.82 3.17
C ARG A 9 16.66 10.63 4.60
N VAL A 10 15.82 11.53 5.11
CA VAL A 10 15.24 11.41 6.45
C VAL A 10 14.34 10.17 6.53
N THR A 11 13.49 9.91 5.54
CA THR A 11 12.65 8.70 5.47
C THR A 11 13.49 7.42 5.52
N VAL A 12 14.58 7.33 4.75
CA VAL A 12 15.49 6.17 4.80
C VAL A 12 16.19 6.06 6.16
N GLY A 13 16.55 7.19 6.78
CA GLY A 13 17.10 7.19 8.15
C GLY A 13 16.10 6.63 9.18
N ILE A 14 14.82 7.02 9.06
CA ILE A 14 13.73 6.54 9.92
C ILE A 14 13.49 5.04 9.71
N ASP A 15 13.47 4.57 8.45
CA ASP A 15 13.37 3.13 8.13
C ASP A 15 14.51 2.31 8.76
N ARG A 16 15.76 2.78 8.63
CA ARG A 16 16.92 2.13 9.26
C ARG A 16 16.81 2.11 10.79
N LEU A 17 16.31 3.18 11.40
CA LEU A 17 16.07 3.23 12.84
C LEU A 17 14.96 2.26 13.25
N TYR A 18 13.87 2.19 12.48
CA TYR A 18 12.79 1.24 12.70
C TYR A 18 13.30 -0.20 12.67
N ARG A 19 13.99 -0.61 11.60
CA ARG A 19 14.56 -1.96 11.45
C ARG A 19 15.49 -2.35 12.59
N ARG A 20 16.34 -1.42 13.07
CA ARG A 20 17.24 -1.67 14.21
C ARG A 20 16.52 -1.92 15.53
N ASN A 21 15.33 -1.36 15.70
CA ASN A 21 14.53 -1.48 16.93
C ASN A 21 13.48 -2.60 16.85
N GLN A 22 13.34 -3.27 15.70
CA GLN A 22 12.45 -4.41 15.57
C GLN A 22 13.04 -5.66 16.22
N THR A 23 12.21 -6.39 16.95
CA THR A 23 12.56 -7.64 17.64
C THR A 23 11.80 -8.86 17.11
N GLY A 24 10.86 -8.64 16.19
CA GLY A 24 10.09 -9.68 15.54
C GLY A 24 10.86 -10.39 14.43
N ASN A 25 10.50 -11.65 14.16
CA ASN A 25 11.14 -12.52 13.16
C ASN A 25 10.18 -12.91 12.01
N SER A 26 9.00 -12.31 11.93
CA SER A 26 8.05 -12.60 10.85
C SER A 26 8.52 -12.00 9.52
N VAL A 27 7.98 -12.51 8.41
CA VAL A 27 8.25 -11.97 7.07
C VAL A 27 7.93 -10.48 7.01
N LEU A 28 6.85 -10.05 7.68
CA LEU A 28 6.44 -8.64 7.70
C LEU A 28 7.38 -7.77 8.56
N ASP A 29 8.00 -8.33 9.59
CA ASP A 29 8.99 -7.60 10.40
C ASP A 29 10.25 -7.26 9.58
N GLN A 30 10.55 -8.05 8.54
CA GLN A 30 11.70 -7.84 7.66
C GLN A 30 11.46 -6.80 6.56
N GLU A 31 10.22 -6.39 6.30
CA GLU A 31 9.85 -5.44 5.22
C GLU A 31 10.31 -4.01 5.50
N GLY A 32 10.32 -3.58 6.77
CA GLY A 32 10.57 -2.19 7.16
C GLY A 32 9.44 -1.22 6.76
N LEU A 33 9.72 0.08 6.78
CA LEU A 33 8.78 1.14 6.41
C LEU A 33 8.84 1.53 4.93
N ILE A 34 9.96 1.22 4.28
CA ILE A 34 10.16 1.41 2.84
C ILE A 34 10.23 0.01 2.21
N PRO A 35 9.09 -0.58 1.83
CA PRO A 35 9.06 -1.94 1.27
C PRO A 35 9.67 -2.00 -0.14
N VAL A 36 9.58 -0.91 -0.90
CA VAL A 36 10.15 -0.80 -2.25
C VAL A 36 10.97 0.46 -2.37
N SER A 37 12.27 0.30 -2.66
CA SER A 37 13.17 1.40 -2.98
C SER A 37 13.53 1.35 -4.46
N VAL A 38 12.99 2.29 -5.23
CA VAL A 38 13.25 2.40 -6.68
C VAL A 38 14.52 3.20 -7.02
N ALA A 39 15.20 3.75 -6.01
CA ALA A 39 16.45 4.49 -6.17
C ALA A 39 17.33 4.34 -4.92
N ALA A 40 18.65 4.32 -5.11
CA ALA A 40 19.58 4.35 -3.98
C ALA A 40 19.57 5.73 -3.33
N VAL A 41 19.19 5.81 -2.06
CA VAL A 41 19.19 7.04 -1.26
C VAL A 41 19.94 6.80 0.04
N ASP A 42 20.96 7.62 0.31
CA ASP A 42 21.69 7.56 1.56
C ASP A 42 20.90 8.15 2.71
N GLY A 43 20.44 7.28 3.61
CA GLY A 43 19.70 7.69 4.80
C GLY A 43 20.45 8.68 5.68
N ALA A 44 19.70 9.61 6.27
CA ALA A 44 20.22 10.50 7.29
C ALA A 44 20.74 9.68 8.50
N PRO A 45 21.88 10.07 9.11
CA PRO A 45 22.39 9.40 10.30
C PRO A 45 21.53 9.77 11.51
N LEU A 46 20.57 8.91 11.85
CA LEU A 46 19.70 9.07 13.01
C LEU A 46 20.06 8.04 14.07
N ASN A 47 20.37 8.47 15.30
CA ASN A 47 20.70 7.54 16.39
C ASN A 47 19.46 7.05 17.12
N ASP A 48 18.48 7.93 17.28
CA ASP A 48 17.25 7.66 18.01
C ASP A 48 16.05 8.42 17.43
N TRP A 49 14.88 8.26 18.06
CA TRP A 49 13.64 8.91 17.63
C TRP A 49 13.60 10.42 17.92
N ILE A 50 14.51 10.94 18.75
CA ILE A 50 14.66 12.38 19.00
C ILE A 50 15.36 13.01 17.80
N ASP A 51 16.42 12.38 17.29
CA ASP A 51 17.10 12.79 16.05
C ASP A 51 16.12 12.79 14.87
N ALA A 52 15.29 11.74 14.74
CA ALA A 52 14.26 11.68 13.71
C ALA A 52 13.26 12.84 13.81
N THR A 53 12.80 13.15 15.02
CA THR A 53 11.88 14.27 15.27
C THR A 53 12.53 15.59 14.85
N ARG A 54 13.77 15.84 15.29
CA ARG A 54 14.52 17.07 14.97
C ARG A 54 14.74 17.24 13.47
N ALA A 55 15.07 16.16 12.76
CA ALA A 55 15.25 16.20 11.31
C ALA A 55 13.94 16.55 10.57
N LEU A 56 12.80 16.02 11.03
CA LEU A 56 11.48 16.36 10.48
C LEU A 56 11.08 17.81 10.80
N ASP A 57 11.44 18.31 11.99
CA ASP A 57 11.21 19.71 12.38
C ASP A 57 11.99 20.68 11.51
N GLN A 58 13.26 20.39 11.24
CA GLN A 58 14.09 21.17 10.32
C GLN A 58 13.52 21.19 8.89
N LEU A 59 12.99 20.07 8.40
CA LEU A 59 12.33 20.02 7.09
C LEU A 59 11.05 20.86 7.07
N GLN A 60 10.27 20.86 8.15
CA GLN A 60 9.07 21.67 8.29
C GLN A 60 9.40 23.17 8.23
N GLU A 61 10.48 23.60 8.89
CA GLU A 61 10.94 25.00 8.90
C GLU A 61 11.32 25.50 7.51
N GLN A 62 11.78 24.60 6.62
CA GLN A 62 12.14 24.93 5.24
C GLN A 62 10.93 24.96 4.28
N LEU A 63 9.75 24.47 4.68
CA LEU A 63 8.58 24.42 3.79
C LEU A 63 8.16 25.78 3.18
N PRO A 64 8.22 26.91 3.90
CA PRO A 64 7.90 28.22 3.32
C PRO A 64 8.73 28.56 2.08
N ASP A 65 9.98 28.07 1.99
CA ASP A 65 10.91 28.33 0.87
C ASP A 65 10.56 27.53 -0.40
N VAL A 66 9.64 26.56 -0.30
CA VAL A 66 9.18 25.78 -1.45
C VAL A 66 8.19 26.61 -2.26
N SER A 67 8.64 27.18 -3.38
CA SER A 67 7.84 28.10 -4.20
C SER A 67 6.58 27.49 -4.82
N ALA A 68 6.63 26.22 -5.22
CA ALA A 68 5.49 25.54 -5.84
C ALA A 68 4.49 25.04 -4.78
N ALA A 69 3.29 25.63 -4.75
CA ALA A 69 2.27 25.31 -3.74
C ALA A 69 1.91 23.80 -3.67
N PRO A 70 1.65 23.08 -4.78
CA PRO A 70 1.35 21.64 -4.70
C PRO A 70 2.51 20.83 -4.11
N ARG A 71 3.74 21.21 -4.43
CA ARG A 71 4.94 20.56 -3.89
C ARG A 71 5.09 20.81 -2.40
N ARG A 72 4.81 22.05 -1.96
CA ARG A 72 4.83 22.42 -0.54
C ARG A 72 3.81 21.61 0.26
N THR A 73 2.58 21.50 -0.25
CA THR A 73 1.51 20.69 0.35
C THR A 73 1.94 19.24 0.48
N TYR A 74 2.37 18.61 -0.63
CA TYR A 74 2.80 17.21 -0.63
C TYR A 74 3.94 16.95 0.36
N VAL A 75 4.99 17.79 0.37
CA VAL A 75 6.12 17.60 1.30
C VAL A 75 5.67 17.79 2.75
N GLY A 76 4.80 18.77 3.04
CA GLY A 76 4.24 18.98 4.37
C GLY A 76 3.42 17.77 4.87
N GLU A 77 2.59 17.20 3.99
CA GLU A 77 1.82 15.98 4.28
C GLU A 77 2.73 14.77 4.53
N MET A 78 3.82 14.62 3.78
CA MET A 78 4.77 13.54 4.02
C MET A 78 5.50 13.71 5.36
N ILE A 79 5.92 14.93 5.71
CA ILE A 79 6.56 15.24 7.00
C ILE A 79 5.62 14.91 8.16
N ASP A 80 4.36 15.33 8.08
CA ASP A 80 3.37 15.09 9.14
C ASP A 80 2.99 13.59 9.28
N SER A 81 2.97 12.84 8.17
CA SER A 81 2.78 11.39 8.21
C SER A 81 3.94 10.69 8.92
N LEU A 82 5.19 11.04 8.58
CA LEU A 82 6.40 10.52 9.25
C LEU A 82 6.45 10.88 10.73
N ARG A 83 6.05 12.11 11.10
CA ARG A 83 5.96 12.52 12.51
C ARG A 83 4.97 11.63 13.27
N THR A 84 3.82 11.33 12.68
CA THR A 84 2.80 10.46 13.28
C THR A 84 3.36 9.05 13.53
N LEU A 85 4.11 8.49 12.57
CA LEU A 85 4.81 7.21 12.75
C LEU A 85 5.85 7.26 13.86
N VAL A 86 6.72 8.28 13.88
CA VAL A 86 7.76 8.45 14.90
C VAL A 86 7.14 8.60 16.30
N LEU A 87 6.01 9.31 16.44
CA LEU A 87 5.27 9.38 17.70
C LEU A 87 4.83 7.98 18.18
N GLY A 88 4.28 7.17 17.26
CA GLY A 88 3.91 5.79 17.54
C GLY A 88 5.10 4.92 17.98
N PHE A 89 6.24 5.00 17.29
CA PHE A 89 7.45 4.25 17.67
C PHE A 89 8.06 4.67 19.00
N ARG A 90 7.78 5.89 19.46
CA ARG A 90 8.14 6.39 20.80
C ARG A 90 7.17 5.91 21.89
N GLY A 91 6.23 5.03 21.57
CA GLY A 91 5.22 4.53 22.51
C GLY A 91 4.15 5.54 22.87
N LYS A 92 4.05 6.67 22.15
CA LYS A 92 2.95 7.62 22.36
C LYS A 92 1.68 7.08 21.70
N ALA A 93 0.56 7.25 22.40
CA ALA A 93 -0.74 6.90 21.84
C ALA A 93 -1.03 7.76 20.60
N VAL A 94 -1.34 7.08 19.49
CA VAL A 94 -1.88 7.69 18.26
C VAL A 94 -3.15 6.93 17.97
N SER A 95 -4.29 7.62 18.01
CA SER A 95 -5.59 7.01 17.77
C SER A 95 -5.70 6.48 16.34
N TYR A 96 -6.64 5.56 16.12
CA TYR A 96 -6.90 5.04 14.78
C TYR A 96 -7.32 6.15 13.81
N ALA A 97 -8.16 7.09 14.28
CA ALA A 97 -8.57 8.26 13.49
C ALA A 97 -7.37 9.11 13.06
N GLU A 98 -6.46 9.43 13.98
CA GLU A 98 -5.24 10.20 13.66
C GLU A 98 -4.35 9.46 12.66
N ARG A 99 -4.25 8.12 12.74
CA ARG A 99 -3.48 7.32 11.76
C ARG A 99 -4.08 7.41 10.36
N ILE A 100 -5.41 7.38 10.25
CA ILE A 100 -6.10 7.53 8.96
C ILE A 100 -5.87 8.94 8.41
N GLU A 101 -6.13 9.97 9.22
CA GLU A 101 -6.09 11.36 8.78
C GLU A 101 -4.67 11.84 8.45
N ARG A 102 -3.70 11.48 9.27
CA ARG A 102 -2.32 11.97 9.11
C ARG A 102 -1.44 11.02 8.31
N GLY A 103 -1.73 9.72 8.37
CA GLY A 103 -1.00 8.68 7.63
C GLY A 103 -1.51 8.52 6.21
N LEU A 104 -2.83 8.35 6.04
CA LEU A 104 -3.47 8.06 4.75
C LEU A 104 -4.05 9.31 4.07
N ARG A 105 -4.13 10.44 4.77
CA ARG A 105 -4.74 11.69 4.28
C ARG A 105 -6.21 11.50 3.88
N LEU A 106 -6.91 10.67 4.63
CA LEU A 106 -8.33 10.40 4.47
C LEU A 106 -9.12 10.89 5.69
N PRO A 107 -10.36 11.35 5.54
CA PRO A 107 -11.23 11.61 6.68
C PRO A 107 -11.43 10.34 7.51
N ALA A 108 -11.33 10.43 8.84
CA ALA A 108 -11.64 9.32 9.74
C ALA A 108 -13.16 9.16 9.97
N THR A 109 -13.94 9.24 8.89
CA THR A 109 -15.39 9.09 8.94
C THR A 109 -15.81 7.79 8.26
N PRO A 110 -16.80 7.06 8.81
CA PRO A 110 -17.37 5.91 8.12
C PRO A 110 -17.89 6.28 6.72
N VAL A 111 -17.87 5.31 5.80
CA VAL A 111 -18.51 5.43 4.50
C VAL A 111 -20.02 5.61 4.72
N SER A 112 -20.65 6.52 3.97
CA SER A 112 -22.08 6.79 4.14
C SER A 112 -22.95 5.59 3.71
N PRO A 113 -24.13 5.42 4.32
CA PRO A 113 -25.07 4.37 3.92
C PRO A 113 -25.44 4.43 2.44
N ASP A 114 -25.60 5.62 1.86
CA ASP A 114 -25.97 5.80 0.45
C ASP A 114 -24.89 5.28 -0.53
N VAL A 115 -23.62 5.48 -0.17
CA VAL A 115 -22.50 4.95 -0.96
C VAL A 115 -22.48 3.42 -0.89
N LEU A 116 -22.72 2.85 0.30
CA LEU A 116 -22.81 1.39 0.46
C LEU A 116 -24.00 0.82 -0.31
N ALA A 117 -25.16 1.47 -0.25
CA ALA A 117 -26.36 1.07 -1.00
C ALA A 117 -26.10 1.07 -2.51
N THR A 118 -25.41 2.09 -3.03
CA THR A 118 -25.03 2.16 -4.45
C THR A 118 -24.18 0.96 -4.88
N TYR A 119 -23.19 0.56 -4.07
CA TYR A 119 -22.39 -0.62 -4.36
C TYR A 119 -23.22 -1.92 -4.28
N GLN A 120 -24.09 -2.05 -3.28
CA GLN A 120 -24.97 -3.20 -3.14
C GLN A 120 -25.93 -3.36 -4.32
N GLU A 121 -26.57 -2.28 -4.75
CA GLU A 121 -27.44 -2.25 -5.93
C GLU A 121 -26.68 -2.59 -7.20
N THR A 122 -25.47 -2.06 -7.36
CA THR A 122 -24.62 -2.35 -8.53
C THR A 122 -24.26 -3.83 -8.57
N ILE A 123 -23.79 -4.41 -7.46
CA ILE A 123 -23.44 -5.83 -7.39
C ILE A 123 -24.67 -6.70 -7.65
N ALA A 124 -25.82 -6.38 -7.04
CA ALA A 124 -27.07 -7.10 -7.24
C ALA A 124 -27.52 -7.07 -8.71
N ALA A 125 -27.47 -5.93 -9.38
CA ALA A 125 -27.83 -5.79 -10.78
C ALA A 125 -26.90 -6.62 -11.70
N GLN A 126 -25.59 -6.63 -11.43
CA GLN A 126 -24.65 -7.43 -12.21
C GLN A 126 -24.85 -8.94 -11.99
N LEU A 127 -25.07 -9.36 -10.74
CA LEU A 127 -25.41 -10.75 -10.41
C LEU A 127 -26.70 -11.17 -11.12
N GLN A 128 -27.74 -10.34 -11.07
CA GLN A 128 -29.00 -10.61 -11.77
C GLN A 128 -28.81 -10.75 -13.28
N ALA A 129 -28.00 -9.89 -13.90
CA ALA A 129 -27.67 -9.98 -15.33
C ALA A 129 -26.93 -11.29 -15.69
N MET A 130 -26.19 -11.88 -14.74
CA MET A 130 -25.54 -13.18 -14.87
C MET A 130 -26.45 -14.37 -14.50
N GLY A 131 -27.72 -14.11 -14.13
CA GLY A 131 -28.68 -15.15 -13.75
C GLY A 131 -28.77 -15.44 -12.24
N TYR A 132 -28.11 -14.64 -11.41
CA TYR A 132 -28.16 -14.74 -9.95
C TYR A 132 -29.23 -13.79 -9.39
N SER A 133 -30.46 -14.30 -9.19
CA SER A 133 -31.64 -13.49 -8.85
C SER A 133 -32.26 -13.81 -7.48
N GLY A 134 -31.47 -14.31 -6.54
CA GLY A 134 -31.92 -14.55 -5.16
C GLY A 134 -32.22 -13.25 -4.39
N ALA A 135 -33.05 -13.35 -3.35
CA ALA A 135 -33.45 -12.21 -2.52
C ALA A 135 -32.37 -11.75 -1.53
N ASP A 136 -31.38 -12.62 -1.23
CA ASP A 136 -30.25 -12.30 -0.38
C ASP A 136 -28.98 -12.14 -1.23
N LEU A 137 -28.45 -10.91 -1.27
CA LEU A 137 -27.24 -10.59 -2.00
C LEU A 137 -26.03 -11.40 -1.51
N GLY A 138 -25.94 -11.67 -0.20
CA GLY A 138 -24.85 -12.45 0.37
C GLY A 138 -24.84 -13.89 -0.14
N ALA A 139 -25.99 -14.56 -0.13
CA ALA A 139 -26.16 -15.90 -0.68
C ALA A 139 -25.83 -15.98 -2.17
N GLU A 140 -26.23 -14.98 -2.97
CA GLU A 140 -25.95 -14.96 -4.41
C GLU A 140 -24.45 -14.76 -4.70
N ILE A 141 -23.76 -13.90 -3.95
CA ILE A 141 -22.29 -13.77 -4.03
C ILE A 141 -21.62 -15.10 -3.71
N MET A 142 -21.99 -15.76 -2.61
CA MET A 142 -21.40 -17.05 -2.23
C MET A 142 -21.65 -18.13 -3.28
N ARG A 143 -22.84 -18.18 -3.89
CA ARG A 143 -23.14 -19.14 -4.97
C ARG A 143 -22.25 -18.86 -6.18
N TRP A 144 -22.16 -17.60 -6.61
CA TRP A 144 -21.31 -17.22 -7.72
C TRP A 144 -19.83 -17.57 -7.45
N GLU A 145 -19.31 -17.27 -6.25
CA GLU A 145 -17.94 -17.59 -5.85
C GLU A 145 -17.67 -19.10 -5.83
N GLN A 146 -18.63 -19.92 -5.42
CA GLN A 146 -18.49 -21.38 -5.42
C GLN A 146 -18.44 -21.96 -6.84
N GLU A 147 -19.31 -21.47 -7.72
CA GLU A 147 -19.40 -21.93 -9.12
C GLU A 147 -18.20 -21.47 -9.96
N HIS A 148 -17.59 -20.33 -9.61
CA HIS A 148 -16.49 -19.71 -10.36
C HIS A 148 -15.13 -19.86 -9.69
N ARG A 149 -15.03 -20.65 -8.60
CA ARG A 149 -13.76 -20.86 -7.90
C ARG A 149 -12.76 -21.56 -8.80
N VAL A 150 -11.61 -20.92 -9.01
CA VAL A 150 -10.48 -21.55 -9.70
C VAL A 150 -9.89 -22.64 -8.81
N PRO A 151 -9.76 -23.90 -9.28
CA PRO A 151 -9.09 -24.95 -8.53
C PRO A 151 -7.67 -24.53 -8.16
N GLU A 152 -7.20 -24.93 -6.97
CA GLU A 152 -5.89 -24.49 -6.46
C GLU A 152 -4.74 -24.77 -7.44
N THR A 153 -4.76 -25.94 -8.10
CA THR A 153 -3.78 -26.36 -9.11
C THR A 153 -3.80 -25.48 -10.37
N GLU A 154 -4.90 -24.78 -10.63
CA GLU A 154 -5.13 -23.92 -11.79
C GLU A 154 -4.90 -22.43 -11.49
N VAL A 155 -4.72 -22.03 -10.22
CA VAL A 155 -4.57 -20.62 -9.83
C VAL A 155 -3.36 -19.97 -10.53
N LEU A 156 -2.18 -20.58 -10.45
CA LEU A 156 -0.97 -20.01 -11.06
C LEU A 156 -1.04 -19.98 -12.61
N PRO A 157 -1.46 -21.06 -13.31
CA PRO A 157 -1.71 -21.01 -14.75
C PRO A 157 -2.72 -19.94 -15.16
N ALA A 158 -3.87 -19.86 -14.47
CA ALA A 158 -4.91 -18.87 -14.76
C ALA A 158 -4.38 -17.44 -14.59
N LEU A 159 -3.64 -17.17 -13.51
CA LEU A 159 -3.06 -15.86 -13.25
C LEU A 159 -2.02 -15.47 -14.31
N LYS A 160 -1.13 -16.40 -14.71
CA LYS A 160 -0.15 -16.14 -15.79
C LYS A 160 -0.85 -15.71 -17.09
N ARG A 161 -1.95 -16.38 -17.45
CA ARG A 161 -2.77 -16.02 -18.62
C ARG A 161 -3.40 -14.63 -18.47
N LEU A 162 -4.01 -14.35 -17.32
CA LEU A 162 -4.64 -13.05 -17.05
C LEU A 162 -3.63 -11.90 -17.05
N LEU A 163 -2.42 -12.09 -16.54
CA LEU A 163 -1.35 -11.09 -16.57
C LEU A 163 -0.89 -10.78 -18.00
N ALA A 164 -0.72 -11.81 -18.84
CA ALA A 164 -0.36 -11.63 -20.25
C ALA A 164 -1.46 -10.90 -21.03
N GLU A 165 -2.72 -11.25 -20.77
CA GLU A 165 -3.88 -10.59 -21.37
C GLU A 165 -3.99 -9.12 -20.92
N ALA A 166 -3.88 -8.85 -19.61
CA ALA A 166 -3.92 -7.50 -19.06
C ALA A 166 -2.80 -6.63 -19.66
N ARG A 167 -1.60 -7.19 -19.83
CA ARG A 167 -0.47 -6.49 -20.47
C ARG A 167 -0.77 -6.12 -21.91
N THR A 168 -1.34 -7.05 -22.67
CA THR A 168 -1.73 -6.83 -24.08
C THR A 168 -2.80 -5.74 -24.18
N ARG A 169 -3.86 -5.85 -23.37
CA ARG A 169 -4.96 -4.86 -23.34
C ARG A 169 -4.46 -3.47 -22.92
N THR A 170 -3.53 -3.40 -21.97
CA THR A 170 -2.92 -2.15 -21.51
C THR A 170 -2.08 -1.50 -22.62
N ALA A 171 -1.26 -2.27 -23.33
CA ALA A 171 -0.47 -1.79 -24.46
C ALA A 171 -1.34 -1.21 -25.58
N THR A 172 -2.50 -1.84 -25.84
CA THR A 172 -3.44 -1.41 -26.87
C THR A 172 -4.23 -0.16 -26.46
N ALA A 173 -4.67 -0.07 -25.21
CA ALA A 173 -5.63 0.96 -24.78
C ALA A 173 -5.01 2.19 -24.10
N LEU A 174 -3.82 2.05 -23.48
CA LEU A 174 -3.27 3.07 -22.59
C LEU A 174 -1.83 3.45 -22.96
N PHE A 175 -0.87 2.56 -22.71
CA PHE A 175 0.55 2.77 -22.95
C PHE A 175 1.29 1.44 -22.99
N ALA A 176 2.45 1.40 -23.66
CA ALA A 176 3.31 0.23 -23.69
C ALA A 176 3.91 -0.05 -22.30
N PRO A 177 3.57 -1.17 -21.64
CA PRO A 177 4.14 -1.49 -20.33
C PRO A 177 5.63 -1.88 -20.46
N PRO A 178 6.46 -1.59 -19.43
CA PRO A 178 7.89 -1.94 -19.43
C PRO A 178 8.07 -3.45 -19.56
N GLU A 179 9.10 -3.91 -20.28
CA GLU A 179 9.34 -5.34 -20.59
C GLU A 179 9.36 -6.25 -19.36
N ASP A 180 9.62 -5.67 -18.20
CA ASP A 180 9.63 -6.39 -16.94
C ASP A 180 8.30 -7.05 -16.60
N THR A 181 8.40 -8.30 -16.15
CA THR A 181 7.29 -9.14 -15.71
C THR A 181 7.55 -9.68 -14.31
N LEU A 182 6.47 -9.85 -13.56
CA LEU A 182 6.46 -10.55 -12.28
C LEU A 182 6.06 -12.01 -12.51
N GLU A 183 6.77 -12.93 -11.88
CA GLU A 183 6.45 -14.36 -11.92
C GLU A 183 5.47 -14.73 -10.78
N PRO A 184 4.30 -15.30 -11.09
CA PRO A 184 3.41 -15.87 -10.08
C PRO A 184 4.02 -17.07 -9.35
N VAL A 185 4.05 -17.03 -8.02
CA VAL A 185 4.58 -18.11 -7.16
C VAL A 185 3.59 -18.40 -6.03
N GLY A 186 3.30 -19.68 -5.80
CA GLY A 186 2.49 -20.13 -4.68
C GLY A 186 3.33 -20.35 -3.41
N VAL A 187 2.84 -19.89 -2.28
CA VAL A 187 3.37 -20.14 -0.93
C VAL A 187 2.23 -20.56 0.00
N ARG A 188 2.56 -21.02 1.21
CA ARG A 188 1.57 -21.39 2.23
C ARG A 188 1.95 -20.85 3.59
N ASN A 189 0.95 -20.76 4.48
CA ASN A 189 1.15 -20.42 5.90
C ASN A 189 1.83 -19.07 6.11
N VAL A 190 1.54 -18.10 5.23
CA VAL A 190 2.01 -16.72 5.32
C VAL A 190 0.88 -15.80 5.78
N PRO A 191 1.17 -14.64 6.41
CA PRO A 191 0.16 -13.75 6.98
C PRO A 191 -0.54 -12.83 5.95
N PHE A 192 -0.39 -13.10 4.65
CA PHE A 192 -0.97 -12.31 3.56
C PHE A 192 -1.64 -13.23 2.54
N ALA A 193 -2.61 -12.69 1.78
CA ALA A 193 -3.26 -13.42 0.68
C ALA A 193 -2.43 -13.37 -0.60
N ALA A 194 -1.84 -12.21 -0.90
CA ALA A 194 -0.90 -12.01 -1.98
C ALA A 194 0.11 -10.91 -1.63
N TYR A 195 1.30 -10.95 -2.23
CA TYR A 195 2.37 -9.98 -2.02
C TYR A 195 3.19 -9.79 -3.30
N CYS A 196 3.58 -8.54 -3.61
CA CYS A 196 4.44 -8.24 -4.76
C CYS A 196 5.88 -8.01 -4.29
N ASP A 197 6.75 -8.98 -4.55
CA ASP A 197 8.19 -8.86 -4.38
C ASP A 197 8.79 -8.25 -5.66
N TYR A 198 8.88 -6.93 -5.71
CA TYR A 198 9.46 -6.22 -6.85
C TYR A 198 10.96 -6.52 -7.05
N PRO A 199 11.82 -6.50 -6.01
CA PRO A 199 13.23 -6.87 -6.16
C PRO A 199 13.44 -8.29 -6.68
N GLY A 200 12.69 -9.27 -6.17
CA GLY A 200 12.75 -10.66 -6.61
C GLY A 200 11.90 -10.97 -7.85
N ARG A 201 11.15 -9.99 -8.35
CA ARG A 201 10.24 -10.06 -9.50
C ARG A 201 9.19 -11.15 -9.38
N LYS A 202 8.57 -11.27 -8.21
CA LYS A 202 7.56 -12.29 -7.92
C LYS A 202 6.23 -11.68 -7.50
N LEU A 203 5.15 -12.30 -7.97
CA LEU A 203 3.82 -12.13 -7.43
C LEU A 203 3.51 -13.37 -6.57
N ILE A 204 3.63 -13.23 -5.27
CA ILE A 204 3.50 -14.31 -4.30
C ILE A 204 2.02 -14.45 -3.92
N LEU A 205 1.45 -15.65 -4.01
CA LEU A 205 0.08 -15.96 -3.60
C LEU A 205 0.08 -17.02 -2.50
N ASN A 206 -0.74 -16.80 -1.48
CA ASN A 206 -0.99 -17.79 -0.43
C ASN A 206 -2.09 -18.74 -0.90
N LEU A 207 -1.73 -19.99 -1.18
CA LEU A 207 -2.60 -21.03 -1.74
C LEU A 207 -2.94 -22.09 -0.69
#